data_AF-A0A4Z0ERT7-F1
#
_entry.id   AF-A0A4Z0ERT7-F1
#
_cell.length_a   1.000
_cell.length_b   1.000
_cell.length_c   1.000
_cell.angle_alpha   90.00
_cell.angle_beta   90.00
_cell.angle_gamma   90.00
#
_symmetry.space_group_name_H-M   'P 1'
#
loop_
_entity.id
_entity.type
_entity.pdbx_description
1 polymer ?
#
loop_
_entity_poly.entity_id
_entity_poly.type
_entity_poly.pdbx_seq_one_letter_code
_entity_poly.pdbx_strand_id
1 'polypeptide(L)'
;MKLLPSLAAGFAGAVVLTTLHETVRRLRPQDAPRMDVLGERGLRKILRLEDLPQPDHGTLYSATMLGDVLSNGLYYTLVGSGKHSLGRGAVLGALAGVGGVVLPGSMGLGTAPSNRTPQTQAMTVAWYTVGGLVAGLVAQALRQRRK
;
A
#
# COMPACT_ATOMS: atom_id res chain seq x y z
N MET A 1 -7.48 0.47 -20.89
CA MET A 1 -6.43 1.47 -21.18
C MET A 1 -5.17 0.72 -21.61
N LYS A 2 -4.20 1.37 -22.28
CA LYS A 2 -2.89 0.74 -22.50
C LYS A 2 -2.19 0.51 -21.14
N LEU A 3 -1.21 -0.39 -21.09
CA LEU A 3 -0.51 -0.75 -19.85
C LEU A 3 0.20 0.45 -19.20
N LEU A 4 0.90 1.28 -19.99
CA LEU A 4 1.69 2.41 -19.46
C LEU A 4 0.85 3.42 -18.65
N PRO A 5 -0.31 3.92 -19.14
CA PRO A 5 -1.19 4.78 -18.33
C PRO A 5 -1.74 4.11 -17.07
N SER A 6 -2.00 2.80 -17.12
CA SER A 6 -2.47 2.07 -15.95
C SER A 6 -1.37 1.96 -14.89
N LEU A 7 -0.13 1.70 -15.31
CA LEU A 7 1.05 1.72 -14.43
C LEU A 7 1.23 3.10 -13.79
N ALA A 8 1.22 4.17 -14.61
CA ALA A 8 1.35 5.54 -14.10
C ALA A 8 0.27 5.88 -13.05
N ALA A 9 -0.98 5.48 -13.30
CA ALA A 9 -2.07 5.65 -12.34
C ALA A 9 -1.86 4.82 -11.06
N GLY A 10 -1.46 3.56 -11.19
CA GLY A 10 -1.21 2.68 -10.05
C GLY A 10 -0.10 3.21 -9.14
N PHE A 11 1.04 3.59 -9.73
CA PHE A 11 2.17 4.16 -9.01
C PHE A 11 1.86 5.53 -8.38
N ALA A 12 1.04 6.36 -9.03
CA ALA A 12 0.57 7.60 -8.40
C ALA A 12 -0.24 7.33 -7.12
N GLY A 13 -1.13 6.34 -7.15
CA GLY A 13 -1.88 5.91 -5.96
C GLY A 13 -0.97 5.35 -4.86
N ALA A 14 0.03 4.54 -5.23
CA ALA A 14 1.00 3.97 -4.29
C ALA A 14 1.87 5.05 -3.62
N VAL A 15 2.37 6.03 -4.38
CA VAL A 15 3.15 7.13 -3.82
C VAL A 15 2.32 7.95 -2.83
N VAL A 16 1.05 8.25 -3.15
CA VAL A 16 0.17 8.96 -2.21
C VAL A 16 -0.08 8.12 -0.96
N LEU A 17 -0.37 6.84 -1.10
CA LEU A 17 -0.56 5.92 0.02
C LEU A 17 0.66 5.89 0.95
N THR A 18 1.85 5.64 0.40
CA THR A 18 3.10 5.57 1.17
C THR A 18 3.42 6.90 1.84
N THR A 19 3.24 8.02 1.13
CA THR A 19 3.44 9.37 1.69
C THR A 19 2.48 9.65 2.84
N LEU A 20 1.22 9.22 2.72
CA LEU A 20 0.21 9.40 3.75
C LEU A 20 0.54 8.59 5.01
N HIS A 21 0.92 7.31 4.85
CA HIS A 21 1.40 6.50 5.97
C HIS A 21 2.59 7.15 6.67
N GLU A 22 3.61 7.57 5.93
CA GLU A 22 4.82 8.17 6.49
C GLU A 22 4.53 9.52 7.17
N THR A 23 3.65 10.33 6.59
CA THR A 23 3.24 11.62 7.18
C THR A 23 2.51 11.41 8.49
N VAL A 24 1.51 10.53 8.52
CA VAL A 24 0.74 10.23 9.74
C VAL A 24 1.63 9.58 10.80
N ARG A 25 2.56 8.70 10.41
CA ARG A 25 3.57 8.14 11.31
C ARG A 25 4.39 9.21 12.00
N ARG A 26 4.80 10.26 11.28
CA ARG A 26 5.59 11.38 11.84
C ARG A 26 4.74 12.30 12.73
N LEU A 27 3.49 12.57 12.35
CA LEU A 27 2.62 13.52 13.06
C LEU A 27 1.86 12.91 14.24
N ARG A 28 1.50 11.62 14.16
CA ARG A 28 0.67 10.88 15.13
C ARG A 28 1.24 9.47 15.39
N PRO A 29 2.48 9.35 15.91
CA PRO A 29 3.16 8.05 16.05
C PRO A 29 2.44 7.05 16.97
N GLN A 30 1.62 7.54 17.91
CA GLN A 30 0.86 6.73 18.86
C GLN A 30 -0.24 5.89 18.15
N ASP A 31 -0.92 6.52 17.18
CA ASP A 31 -2.12 5.96 16.54
C ASP A 31 -1.85 5.39 15.14
N ALA A 32 -0.77 5.87 14.51
CA ALA A 32 -0.44 5.56 13.12
C ALA A 32 -0.25 4.05 12.90
N PRO A 33 -0.87 3.49 11.84
CA PRO A 33 -0.52 2.16 11.36
C PRO A 33 0.97 2.08 11.06
N ARG A 34 1.67 1.14 11.68
CA ARG A 34 3.11 0.90 11.52
C ARG A 34 3.37 -0.07 10.37
N MET A 35 2.97 0.34 9.17
CA MET A 35 3.14 -0.44 7.94
C MET A 35 4.62 -0.68 7.60
N ASP A 36 5.50 0.25 8.02
CA ASP A 36 6.95 0.10 7.97
C ASP A 36 7.41 -1.17 8.72
N VAL A 37 7.00 -1.30 9.98
CA VAL A 37 7.37 -2.45 10.82
C VAL A 37 6.78 -3.75 10.28
N LEU A 38 5.55 -3.69 9.75
CA LEU A 38 4.91 -4.86 9.14
C LEU A 38 5.69 -5.35 7.93
N GLY A 39 6.07 -4.44 7.02
CA GLY A 39 6.85 -4.76 5.84
C GLY A 39 8.23 -5.29 6.18
N GLU A 40 8.92 -4.68 7.15
CA GLU A 40 10.24 -5.14 7.61
C GLU A 40 10.19 -6.57 8.18
N ARG A 41 9.16 -6.88 8.98
CA ARG A 41 8.95 -8.23 9.50
C ARG A 41 8.68 -9.23 8.38
N GLY A 42 7.89 -8.83 7.38
CA GLY A 42 7.61 -9.63 6.20
C GLY A 42 8.89 -9.95 5.42
N LEU A 43 9.68 -8.92 5.11
CA LEU A 43 10.94 -9.08 4.39
C LEU A 43 11.95 -9.91 5.17
N ARG A 44 12.14 -9.67 6.47
CA ARG A 44 13.01 -10.52 7.32
C ARG A 44 12.57 -11.97 7.30
N LYS A 45 11.26 -12.23 7.37
CA LYS A 45 10.71 -13.59 7.33
C LYS A 45 11.03 -14.28 6.01
N ILE A 46 10.87 -13.60 4.88
CA ILE A 46 11.20 -14.13 3.54
C ILE A 46 12.70 -14.43 3.45
N LEU A 47 13.56 -13.46 3.81
CA LEU A 47 15.01 -13.65 3.77
C LEU A 47 15.46 -14.83 4.64
N ARG A 48 14.82 -15.05 5.78
CA ARG A 48 15.10 -16.19 6.66
C ARG A 48 14.64 -17.53 6.06
N LEU A 49 13.57 -17.56 5.28
CA LEU A 49 13.10 -18.78 4.61
C LEU A 49 14.06 -19.23 3.50
N GLU A 50 14.77 -18.28 2.90
CA GLU A 50 15.73 -18.51 1.82
C GLU A 50 17.19 -18.56 2.33
N ASP A 51 17.40 -18.63 3.66
CA ASP A 51 18.72 -18.59 4.31
C ASP A 51 19.63 -17.43 3.86
N LEU A 52 19.02 -16.30 3.48
CA LEU A 52 19.71 -15.10 3.02
C LEU A 52 20.18 -14.22 4.20
N PRO A 53 21.30 -13.49 4.03
CA PRO A 53 21.78 -12.54 5.03
C PRO A 53 20.74 -11.49 5.39
N GLN A 54 20.66 -11.17 6.69
CA GLN A 54 19.76 -10.14 7.19
C GLN A 54 20.44 -8.77 7.06
N PRO A 55 19.89 -7.83 6.28
CA PRO A 55 20.47 -6.50 6.15
C PRO A 55 20.38 -5.71 7.47
N ASP A 56 21.19 -4.66 7.57
CA ASP A 56 21.04 -3.66 8.63
C ASP A 56 19.67 -2.97 8.55
N HIS A 57 19.32 -2.25 9.62
CA HIS A 57 18.01 -1.60 9.72
C HIS A 57 17.76 -0.58 8.60
N GLY A 58 18.76 0.22 8.20
CA GLY A 58 18.61 1.24 7.17
C GLY A 58 18.32 0.62 5.82
N THR A 59 19.13 -0.35 5.43
CA THR A 59 18.96 -1.09 4.18
C THR A 59 17.62 -1.84 4.15
N LEU A 60 17.24 -2.48 5.27
CA LEU A 60 15.96 -3.18 5.39
C LEU A 60 14.76 -2.23 5.23
N TYR A 61 14.79 -1.07 5.89
CA TYR A 61 13.74 -0.07 5.79
C TYR A 61 13.59 0.43 4.36
N SER A 62 14.70 0.80 3.71
CA SER A 62 14.69 1.25 2.31
C SER A 62 14.18 0.20 1.34
N ALA A 63 14.65 -1.06 1.47
CA ALA A 63 14.16 -2.17 0.66
C ALA A 63 12.66 -2.42 0.87
N THR A 64 12.19 -2.31 2.11
CA THR A 64 10.78 -2.45 2.46
C THR A 64 9.93 -1.34 1.85
N MET A 65 10.37 -0.07 1.94
CA MET A 65 9.66 1.07 1.35
C MET A 65 9.60 0.99 -0.17
N LEU A 66 10.69 0.58 -0.82
CA LEU A 66 10.69 0.33 -2.25
C LEU A 66 9.73 -0.81 -2.61
N GLY A 67 9.78 -1.91 -1.86
CA GLY A 67 8.89 -3.05 -2.02
C GLY A 67 7.41 -2.68 -1.84
N ASP A 68 7.08 -1.83 -0.87
CA ASP A 68 5.73 -1.32 -0.63
C ASP A 68 5.22 -0.49 -1.81
N VAL A 69 6.00 0.49 -2.28
CA VAL A 69 5.64 1.31 -3.44
C VAL A 69 5.48 0.47 -4.70
N LEU A 70 6.41 -0.46 -4.96
CA LEU A 70 6.33 -1.37 -6.11
C LEU A 70 5.10 -2.27 -6.03
N SER A 71 4.88 -2.94 -4.89
CA SER A 71 3.77 -3.88 -4.71
C SER A 71 2.42 -3.18 -4.81
N ASN A 72 2.24 -2.05 -4.13
CA ASN A 72 1.02 -1.27 -4.21
C ASN A 72 0.83 -0.64 -5.59
N GLY A 73 1.91 -0.19 -6.25
CA GLY A 73 1.86 0.39 -7.59
C GLY A 73 1.38 -0.62 -8.64
N LEU A 74 1.93 -1.83 -8.59
CA LEU A 74 1.49 -2.94 -9.42
C LEU A 74 0.05 -3.36 -9.10
N TYR A 75 -0.31 -3.44 -7.81
CA TYR A 75 -1.67 -3.73 -7.38
C TYR A 75 -2.68 -2.70 -7.93
N TYR A 76 -2.41 -1.41 -7.76
CA TYR A 76 -3.30 -0.35 -8.24
C TYR A 76 -3.27 -0.15 -9.76
N THR A 77 -2.33 -0.75 -10.49
CA THR A 77 -2.40 -0.80 -11.96
C THR A 77 -3.71 -1.44 -12.43
N LEU A 78 -4.26 -2.38 -11.64
CA LEU A 78 -5.56 -3.00 -11.89
C LEU A 78 -6.73 -2.00 -11.91
N VAL A 79 -6.57 -0.81 -11.31
CA VAL A 79 -7.59 0.25 -11.32
C VAL A 79 -7.82 0.80 -12.74
N GLY A 80 -6.77 0.83 -13.57
CA GLY A 80 -6.85 1.30 -14.97
C GLY A 80 -7.59 0.35 -15.93
N SER A 81 -7.94 -0.85 -15.47
CA SER A 81 -8.61 -1.90 -16.25
C SER A 81 -10.13 -1.72 -16.24
N GLY A 82 -10.64 -0.97 -17.23
CA GLY A 82 -12.07 -0.86 -17.51
C GLY A 82 -12.61 0.57 -17.49
N LYS A 83 -13.93 0.74 -17.69
CA LYS A 83 -14.58 2.05 -17.80
C LYS A 83 -14.68 2.80 -16.45
N HIS A 84 -14.91 2.09 -15.35
CA HIS A 84 -15.17 2.67 -14.02
C HIS A 84 -13.93 2.70 -13.12
N SER A 85 -12.92 3.52 -13.44
CA SER A 85 -11.66 3.55 -12.68
C SER A 85 -11.83 4.05 -11.24
N LEU A 86 -12.70 5.04 -10.99
CA LEU A 86 -12.90 5.57 -9.63
C LEU A 86 -13.49 4.52 -8.67
N GLY A 87 -14.60 3.89 -9.04
CA GLY A 87 -15.24 2.86 -8.21
C GLY A 87 -14.35 1.64 -8.02
N ARG A 88 -13.61 1.23 -9.07
CA ARG A 88 -12.62 0.14 -8.97
C ARG A 88 -11.47 0.51 -8.03
N GLY A 89 -11.03 1.77 -8.06
CA GLY A 89 -10.05 2.33 -7.13
C GLY A 89 -10.51 2.23 -5.68
N ALA A 90 -11.74 2.65 -5.39
CA ALA A 90 -12.31 2.56 -4.05
C ALA A 90 -12.40 1.11 -3.56
N VAL A 91 -12.89 0.18 -4.39
CA VAL A 91 -13.02 -1.23 -4.02
C VAL A 91 -11.66 -1.90 -3.80
N LEU A 92 -10.72 -1.75 -4.74
CA LEU A 92 -9.39 -2.32 -4.60
C LEU A 92 -8.63 -1.71 -3.41
N GLY A 93 -8.75 -0.40 -3.20
CA GLY A 93 -8.20 0.25 -2.02
C GLY A 93 -8.77 -0.29 -0.72
N ALA A 94 -10.10 -0.40 -0.60
CA ALA A 94 -10.73 -0.97 0.58
C ALA A 94 -10.30 -2.42 0.83
N LEU A 95 -10.23 -3.25 -0.22
CA LEU A 95 -9.78 -4.65 -0.12
C LEU A 95 -8.33 -4.75 0.35
N ALA A 96 -7.43 -3.93 -0.21
CA ALA A 96 -6.03 -3.88 0.23
C ALA A 96 -5.91 -3.44 1.69
N GLY A 97 -6.69 -2.43 2.10
CA GLY A 97 -6.73 -1.96 3.47
C GLY A 97 -7.24 -3.01 4.46
N VAL A 98 -8.33 -3.71 4.13
CA VAL A 98 -8.82 -4.84 4.94
C VAL A 98 -7.79 -5.95 5.00
N GLY A 99 -7.14 -6.27 3.88
CA GLY A 99 -6.02 -7.21 3.83
C GLY A 99 -4.88 -6.81 4.78
N GLY A 100 -4.49 -5.53 4.78
CA GLY A 100 -3.48 -4.98 5.66
C GLY A 100 -3.81 -5.06 7.15
N VAL A 101 -5.09 -5.14 7.52
CA VAL A 101 -5.56 -5.30 8.90
C VAL A 101 -5.64 -6.78 9.32
N VAL A 102 -6.16 -7.64 8.44
CA VAL A 102 -6.53 -9.02 8.79
C VAL A 102 -5.40 -10.02 8.55
N LEU A 103 -4.62 -9.85 7.48
CA LEU A 103 -3.61 -10.83 7.06
C LEU A 103 -2.35 -10.91 7.95
N PRO A 104 -1.85 -9.82 8.56
CA PRO A 104 -0.60 -9.88 9.35
C PRO A 104 -0.60 -10.92 10.47
N GLY A 105 -1.74 -11.11 11.14
CA GLY A 105 -1.90 -12.07 12.23
C GLY A 105 -1.69 -13.51 11.77
N SER A 106 -2.42 -13.93 10.74
CA SER A 106 -2.32 -15.29 10.19
C SER A 106 -0.97 -15.56 9.50
N MET A 107 -0.29 -14.52 9.02
CA MET A 107 1.05 -14.61 8.45
C MET A 107 2.16 -14.65 9.51
N GLY A 108 1.85 -14.58 10.81
CA GLY A 108 2.84 -14.58 11.89
C GLY A 108 3.70 -13.31 11.92
N LEU A 109 3.21 -12.20 11.37
CA LEU A 109 3.88 -10.89 11.36
C LEU A 109 3.47 -10.02 12.57
N GLY A 110 2.51 -10.51 13.36
CA GLY A 110 1.91 -9.81 14.49
C GLY A 110 0.80 -8.85 14.07
N THR A 111 -0.13 -8.57 14.97
CA THR A 111 -1.33 -7.75 14.71
C THR A 111 -1.18 -6.30 15.15
N ALA A 112 -0.33 -6.02 16.14
CA ALA A 112 -0.13 -4.68 16.71
C ALA A 112 0.30 -3.55 15.73
N PRO A 113 0.92 -3.80 14.56
CA PRO A 113 1.29 -2.71 13.64
C PRO A 113 0.10 -2.08 12.91
N SER A 114 -0.92 -2.86 12.50
CA SER A 114 -2.06 -2.38 11.70
C SER A 114 -3.42 -2.62 12.36
N ASN A 115 -3.46 -3.39 13.44
CA ASN A 115 -4.68 -3.88 14.09
C ASN A 115 -4.62 -3.68 15.63
N ARG A 116 -4.05 -2.56 16.08
CA ARG A 116 -3.93 -2.26 17.53
C ARG A 116 -5.24 -1.79 18.14
N THR A 117 -5.92 -0.87 17.46
CA THR A 117 -7.18 -0.24 17.89
C THR A 117 -8.13 -0.14 16.71
N PRO A 118 -9.45 0.01 16.94
CA PRO A 118 -10.41 0.28 15.86
C PRO A 118 -10.02 1.51 15.01
N GLN A 119 -9.41 2.52 15.65
CA GLN A 119 -8.89 3.69 14.96
C GLN A 119 -7.75 3.33 13.99
N THR A 120 -6.75 2.56 14.43
CA THR A 120 -5.64 2.12 13.55
C THR A 120 -6.13 1.25 12.40
N GLN A 121 -7.12 0.39 12.64
CA GLN A 121 -7.75 -0.41 11.58
C GLN A 121 -8.45 0.48 10.56
N ALA A 122 -9.30 1.41 11.03
CA ALA A 122 -10.04 2.34 10.17
C ALA A 122 -9.08 3.22 9.36
N MET A 123 -8.01 3.70 9.98
CA MET A 123 -6.95 4.46 9.31
C MET A 123 -6.29 3.64 8.20
N THR A 124 -5.92 2.38 8.48
CA THR A 124 -5.33 1.48 7.46
C THR A 124 -6.27 1.36 6.26
N VAL A 125 -7.55 1.05 6.49
CA VAL A 125 -8.53 0.93 5.41
C VAL A 125 -8.72 2.26 4.65
N ALA A 126 -8.79 3.38 5.37
CA ALA A 126 -8.96 4.70 4.78
C ALA A 126 -7.77 5.09 3.89
N TRP A 127 -6.53 4.89 4.34
CA TRP A 127 -5.34 5.25 3.57
C TRP A 127 -5.22 4.45 2.28
N TYR A 128 -5.44 3.14 2.32
CA TYR A 128 -5.47 2.33 1.10
C TYR A 128 -6.65 2.72 0.18
N THR A 129 -7.79 3.11 0.74
CA THR A 129 -8.92 3.61 -0.07
C THR A 129 -8.55 4.93 -0.77
N VAL A 130 -7.88 5.86 -0.08
CA VAL A 130 -7.37 7.11 -0.67
C VAL A 130 -6.37 6.82 -1.79
N GLY A 131 -5.41 5.92 -1.59
CA GLY A 131 -4.47 5.51 -2.64
C GLY A 131 -5.18 4.96 -3.89
N GLY A 132 -6.17 4.10 -3.68
CA GLY A 132 -6.99 3.55 -4.77
C GLY A 132 -7.82 4.61 -5.50
N LEU A 133 -8.43 5.55 -4.79
CA LEU A 133 -9.17 6.67 -5.37
C LEU A 133 -8.27 7.57 -6.22
N VAL A 134 -7.07 7.89 -5.73
CA VAL A 134 -6.07 8.65 -6.50
C VAL A 134 -5.69 7.92 -7.77
N ALA A 135 -5.40 6.62 -7.72
CA ALA A 135 -5.16 5.82 -8.91
C ALA A 135 -6.35 5.88 -9.88
N GLY A 136 -7.58 5.83 -9.36
CA GLY A 136 -8.81 5.94 -10.13
C GLY A 136 -8.96 7.28 -10.87
N LEU A 137 -8.66 8.38 -10.17
CA LEU A 137 -8.69 9.75 -10.71
C LEU A 137 -7.61 9.95 -11.77
N VAL A 138 -6.37 9.50 -11.51
CA VAL A 138 -5.27 9.61 -12.48
C VAL A 138 -5.57 8.78 -13.73
N ALA A 139 -6.10 7.57 -13.58
CA ALA A 139 -6.52 6.75 -14.70
C ALA A 139 -7.65 7.42 -15.52
N GLN A 140 -8.59 8.09 -14.86
CA GLN A 140 -9.66 8.82 -15.54
C GLN A 140 -9.10 10.02 -16.32
N ALA A 141 -8.24 10.83 -15.71
CA ALA A 141 -7.61 11.99 -16.34
C ALA A 141 -6.75 11.60 -17.56
N LEU A 142 -5.91 10.57 -17.42
CA LEU A 142 -5.07 10.06 -18.52
C LEU A 142 -5.88 9.47 -19.69
N ARG A 143 -7.10 9.01 -19.41
CA ARG A 143 -8.01 8.51 -20.45
C ARG A 143 -8.69 9.63 -21.21
N GLN A 144 -9.13 10.67 -20.49
CA GLN A 144 -9.80 11.83 -21.09
C GLN A 144 -8.84 12.59 -22.02
N ARG A 145 -7.56 12.74 -21.65
CA ARG A 145 -6.54 13.38 -22.51
C ARG A 145 -6.23 12.62 -23.82
N ARG A 146 -6.72 11.39 -23.97
CA ARG A 146 -6.52 10.58 -25.19
C ARG A 146 -7.76 10.46 -26.06
N LYS A 147 -8.90 10.98 -25.60
CA LYS A 147 -10.09 11.14 -26.43
C LYS A 147 -10.04 12.50 -27.09
#